data_AF-A0A9D1LRB4-F1
#
_entry.id   AF-A0A9D1LRB4-F1
#
_cell.length_a   1.000
_cell.length_b   1.000
_cell.length_c   1.000
_cell.angle_alpha   90.00
_cell.angle_beta   90.00
_cell.angle_gamma   90.00
#
_symmetry.space_group_name_H-M   'P 1'
#
loop_
_entity.id
_entity.type
_entity.pdbx_description
1 polymer ?
#
loop_
_entity_poly.entity_id
_entity_poly.type
_entity_poly.pdbx_seq_one_letter_code
_entity_poly.pdbx_strand_id
1 'polypeptide(L)'
;MRLEQLGADRFNEMNRLGSIAFTYPISDPEQKPDPNDAQQQELLRGRERWGMIDEATGRLMGGMLLIDYQTRVGEHWVKLSGVGGVSTLPEYRRAGVIREVFRAVLPHMYEKGAALSGLYPFSHAFYRKFGYEVYGGQNRVSVGLEQLRAFTGPDEVRMIESEADMLAARAIYERFAQTRDLAMRRELDYQWKKEVMDGDPYKDLAYKYLLLRKDARGELEPCAYISFKPEDNGSNGRLASAREAAYVDGDALRRLLGFMSTFYPHYRRLRMALPGDVNLAALCPDCYDVSDSIDHGYMLRAVNAKLLLESQPVTPIMKLAAQAGALGMSIALTDEFIPQNTGRYELTLTPEGLECVQTEFAPADIEVDIQTFTQLVTGALSLRQAGYRAGLRINTVTPLAEALFTGRPQYIADHY
;
A
#
# COMPACT_ATOMS: atom_id res chain seq x y z
N MET A 1 31.04 14.67 0.42
CA MET A 1 29.66 14.33 0.84
C MET A 1 29.75 13.00 1.57
N ARG A 2 29.26 12.92 2.80
CA ARG A 2 29.35 11.70 3.61
C ARG A 2 27.96 11.15 3.90
N LEU A 3 27.71 9.90 3.51
CA LEU A 3 26.47 9.21 3.84
C LEU A 3 26.50 8.78 5.32
N GLU A 4 25.38 8.94 6.01
CA GLU A 4 25.26 8.59 7.42
C GLU A 4 23.86 8.01 7.72
N GLN A 5 23.81 6.92 8.48
CA GLN A 5 22.58 6.50 9.15
C GLN A 5 22.42 7.38 10.39
N LEU A 6 21.40 8.24 10.40
CA LEU A 6 21.25 9.30 11.38
C LEU A 6 20.76 8.74 12.72
N GLY A 7 21.51 9.02 13.78
CA GLY A 7 21.15 8.72 15.17
C GLY A 7 20.09 9.65 15.75
N ALA A 8 19.74 9.42 17.01
CA ALA A 8 18.76 10.24 17.74
C ALA A 8 19.22 11.69 17.94
N ASP A 9 20.53 11.92 17.97
CA ASP A 9 21.19 13.22 18.07
C ASP A 9 20.87 14.15 16.88
N ARG A 10 20.65 13.57 15.70
CA ARG A 10 20.30 14.31 14.47
C ARG A 10 18.81 14.25 14.11
N PHE A 11 17.95 13.75 15.00
CA PHE A 11 16.50 13.66 14.77
C PHE A 11 15.88 15.02 14.39
N ASN A 12 16.24 16.07 15.14
CA ASN A 12 15.71 17.42 14.92
C ASN A 12 16.21 18.04 13.60
N GLU A 13 17.41 17.67 13.13
CA GLU A 13 17.90 18.12 11.82
C GLU A 13 17.00 17.61 10.68
N MET A 14 16.58 16.35 10.75
CA MET A 14 15.70 15.77 9.75
C MET A 14 14.32 16.42 9.75
N ASN A 15 13.77 16.72 10.93
CA ASN A 15 12.48 17.41 11.05
C ASN A 15 12.54 18.83 10.49
N ARG A 16 13.61 19.58 10.79
CA ARG A 16 13.85 20.94 10.24
C ARG A 16 14.06 20.90 8.72
N LEU A 17 14.76 19.89 8.22
CA LEU A 17 14.90 19.66 6.78
C LEU A 17 13.53 19.41 6.13
N GLY A 18 12.71 18.56 6.74
CA GLY A 18 11.36 18.24 6.28
C GLY A 18 10.43 19.46 6.24
N SER A 19 10.44 20.31 7.27
CA SER A 19 9.58 21.50 7.29
C SER A 19 9.90 22.49 6.17
N ILE A 20 11.18 22.64 5.82
CA ILE A 20 11.60 23.45 4.67
C ILE A 20 11.15 22.80 3.36
N ALA A 21 11.30 21.47 3.23
CA ALA A 21 10.98 20.76 1.99
C ALA A 21 9.47 20.66 1.72
N PHE A 22 8.66 20.42 2.76
CA PHE A 22 7.21 20.22 2.67
C PHE A 22 6.40 21.44 3.11
N THR A 23 7.06 22.55 3.44
CA THR A 23 6.44 23.86 3.71
C THR A 23 5.40 23.87 4.86
N TYR A 24 5.70 23.18 5.96
CA TYR A 24 4.87 23.21 7.17
C TYR A 24 5.60 23.88 8.34
N PRO A 25 4.88 24.59 9.23
CA PRO A 25 5.49 25.17 10.43
C PRO A 25 5.80 24.08 11.47
N ILE A 26 6.90 24.25 12.22
CA ILE A 26 7.18 23.45 13.43
C ILE A 26 6.97 24.36 14.63
N SER A 27 6.20 23.88 15.62
CA SER A 27 5.94 24.61 16.87
C SER A 27 7.20 24.81 17.70
N ASP A 28 8.03 23.78 17.83
CA ASP A 28 9.34 23.83 18.47
C ASP A 28 10.36 23.00 17.65
N PRO A 29 11.26 23.65 16.89
CA PRO A 29 12.24 22.97 16.05
C PRO A 29 13.35 22.26 16.84
N GLU A 30 13.48 22.54 18.14
CA GLU A 30 14.48 21.92 19.02
C GLU A 30 13.86 20.88 19.97
N GLN A 31 12.54 20.66 19.91
CA GLN A 31 11.84 19.66 20.70
C GLN A 31 12.45 18.28 20.47
N LYS A 32 13.07 17.74 21.51
CA LYS A 32 13.56 16.35 21.50
C LYS A 32 12.39 15.40 21.72
N PRO A 33 12.42 14.20 21.12
CA PRO A 33 11.50 13.14 21.49
C PRO A 33 11.54 12.93 23.01
N ASP A 34 10.37 12.87 23.65
CA ASP A 34 10.29 12.49 25.04
C ASP A 34 10.60 10.99 25.12
N PRO A 35 11.74 10.60 25.74
CA PRO A 35 12.10 9.20 25.84
C PRO A 35 11.14 8.42 26.72
N ASN A 36 10.19 9.04 27.44
CA ASN A 36 9.18 8.36 28.24
C ASN A 36 7.79 8.32 27.58
N ASP A 37 7.60 8.96 26.42
CA ASP A 37 6.35 8.88 25.68
C ASP A 37 6.26 7.53 24.95
N ALA A 38 5.44 6.63 25.49
CA ALA A 38 5.25 5.29 24.95
C ALA A 38 4.72 5.28 23.50
N GLN A 39 3.87 6.25 23.12
CA GLN A 39 3.37 6.36 21.74
C GLN A 39 4.49 6.82 20.81
N GLN A 40 5.31 7.78 21.25
CA GLN A 40 6.45 8.25 20.47
C GLN A 40 7.52 7.16 20.32
N GLN A 41 7.79 6.39 21.38
CA GLN A 41 8.68 5.24 21.29
C GLN A 41 8.15 4.18 20.31
N GLU A 42 6.86 3.85 20.37
CA GLU A 42 6.23 2.92 19.45
C GLU A 42 6.31 3.41 18.00
N LEU A 43 6.05 4.69 17.76
CA LEU A 43 6.16 5.32 16.45
C LEU A 43 7.58 5.20 15.87
N LEU A 44 8.60 5.34 16.71
CA LEU A 44 10.01 5.24 16.29
C LEU A 44 10.47 3.80 16.04
N ARG A 45 9.71 2.78 16.44
CA ARG A 45 10.05 1.38 16.16
C ARG A 45 10.01 1.11 14.66
N GLY A 46 11.02 0.38 14.18
CA GLY A 46 11.12 0.03 12.76
C GLY A 46 11.40 1.21 11.84
N ARG A 47 11.84 2.37 12.37
CA ARG A 47 12.16 3.56 11.58
C ARG A 47 13.66 3.83 11.55
N GLU A 48 14.22 3.96 10.36
CA GLU A 48 15.61 4.35 10.14
C GLU A 48 15.71 5.66 9.38
N ARG A 49 16.69 6.49 9.71
CA ARG A 49 16.93 7.75 9.00
C ARG A 49 18.27 7.67 8.31
N TRP A 50 18.28 8.12 7.06
CA TRP A 50 19.48 8.14 6.24
C TRP A 50 19.65 9.53 5.66
N GLY A 51 20.86 10.07 5.75
CA GLY A 51 21.17 11.43 5.35
C GLY A 51 22.52 11.55 4.68
N MET A 52 22.66 12.60 3.88
CA MET A 52 23.93 13.03 3.32
C MET A 52 24.42 14.27 4.05
N ILE A 53 25.63 14.21 4.58
CA ILE A 53 26.27 15.29 5.32
C ILE A 53 27.29 16.00 4.41
N ASP A 54 27.27 17.34 4.46
CA ASP A 54 28.32 18.16 3.88
C ASP A 54 29.55 18.09 4.79
N GLU A 55 30.64 17.50 4.31
CA GLU A 55 31.86 17.29 5.11
C GLU A 55 32.56 18.60 5.48
N ALA A 56 32.39 19.65 4.68
CA ALA A 56 33.01 20.94 4.97
C ALA A 56 32.30 21.69 6.09
N THR A 57 30.97 21.53 6.20
CA THR A 57 30.13 22.32 7.12
C THR A 57 29.51 21.49 8.25
N GLY A 58 29.52 20.16 8.14
CA GLY A 58 28.85 19.23 9.07
C GLY A 58 27.32 19.22 8.95
N ARG A 59 26.75 19.97 7.99
CA ARG A 59 25.31 20.18 7.84
C ARG A 59 24.64 19.04 7.08
N LEU A 60 23.44 18.64 7.51
CA LEU A 60 22.59 17.71 6.77
C LEU A 60 22.09 18.35 5.46
N MET A 61 22.52 17.79 4.33
CA MET A 61 22.17 18.28 2.99
C MET A 61 20.77 17.83 2.56
N GLY A 62 20.45 16.57 2.88
CA GLY A 62 19.21 15.90 2.49
C GLY A 62 19.17 14.49 3.04
N GLY A 63 18.01 13.84 2.99
CA GLY A 63 17.82 12.50 3.54
C GLY A 63 16.44 11.92 3.29
N MET A 64 16.23 10.71 3.81
CA MET A 64 14.93 10.03 3.83
C MET A 64 14.77 9.17 5.10
N LEU A 65 13.53 8.76 5.34
CA LEU A 65 13.14 7.81 6.37
C LEU A 65 12.81 6.46 5.71
N LEU A 66 13.27 5.37 6.30
CA LEU A 66 12.81 4.02 6.02
C LEU A 66 11.87 3.58 7.15
N ILE A 67 10.74 2.97 6.81
CA ILE A 67 9.73 2.51 7.76
C ILE A 67 9.42 1.05 7.46
N ASP A 68 9.64 0.18 8.45
CA ASP A 68 9.33 -1.24 8.33
C ASP A 68 7.82 -1.48 8.42
N TYR A 69 7.27 -2.09 7.38
CA TYR A 69 5.90 -2.59 7.31
C TYR A 69 5.89 -4.06 6.87
N GLN A 70 4.73 -4.70 6.99
CA GLN A 70 4.41 -5.91 6.26
C GLN A 70 3.27 -5.62 5.30
N THR A 71 3.35 -6.17 4.09
CA THR A 71 2.31 -6.05 3.07
C THR A 71 1.98 -7.42 2.50
N ARG A 72 0.77 -7.58 1.97
CA ARG A 72 0.34 -8.84 1.37
C ARG A 72 0.75 -8.93 -0.10
N VAL A 73 1.33 -10.06 -0.49
CA VAL A 73 1.54 -10.44 -1.89
C VAL A 73 1.06 -11.88 -2.05
N GLY A 74 -0.02 -12.09 -2.80
CA GLY A 74 -0.68 -13.38 -2.91
C GLY A 74 -1.16 -13.87 -1.54
N GLU A 75 -0.60 -14.99 -1.08
CA GLU A 75 -0.94 -15.59 0.22
C GLU A 75 0.06 -15.24 1.33
N HIS A 76 1.12 -14.48 1.00
CA HIS A 76 2.24 -14.23 1.90
C HIS A 76 2.23 -12.81 2.46
N TRP A 77 2.58 -12.68 3.74
CA TRP A 77 2.98 -11.42 4.34
C TRP A 77 4.47 -11.24 4.12
N VAL A 78 4.84 -10.22 3.36
CA VAL A 78 6.24 -9.92 3.04
C VAL A 78 6.64 -8.58 3.64
N LYS A 79 7.92 -8.45 4.00
CA LYS A 79 8.46 -7.19 4.51
C LYS A 79 8.46 -6.12 3.42
N LEU A 80 7.91 -4.95 3.73
CA LEU A 80 7.92 -3.76 2.89
C LEU A 80 8.68 -2.63 3.60
N SER A 81 9.63 -2.02 2.92
CA SER A 81 10.32 -0.82 3.40
C SER A 81 9.67 0.43 2.82
N GLY A 82 8.89 1.13 3.63
CA GLY A 82 8.31 2.42 3.26
C GLY A 82 9.37 3.51 3.20
N VAL A 83 9.44 4.27 2.11
CA VAL A 83 10.31 5.46 2.01
C VAL A 83 9.46 6.70 2.25
N GLY A 84 9.77 7.43 3.32
CA GLY A 84 9.10 8.66 3.72
C GLY A 84 10.06 9.84 3.86
N GLY A 85 9.51 11.05 3.93
CA GLY A 85 10.27 12.26 4.30
C GLY A 85 11.44 12.64 3.39
N VAL A 86 11.43 12.21 2.12
CA VAL A 86 12.53 12.47 1.16
C VAL A 86 12.70 13.98 0.96
N SER A 87 13.81 14.52 1.45
CA SER A 87 14.00 15.97 1.55
C SER A 87 15.42 16.39 1.20
N THR A 88 15.59 17.58 0.62
CA THR A 88 16.91 18.18 0.33
C THR A 88 16.79 19.69 0.48
N LEU A 89 17.73 20.30 1.20
CA LEU A 89 17.77 21.75 1.34
C LEU A 89 17.93 22.41 -0.04
N PRO A 90 17.27 23.55 -0.30
CA PRO A 90 17.30 24.22 -1.60
C PRO A 90 18.71 24.42 -2.19
N GLU A 91 19.66 24.83 -1.37
CA GLU A 91 21.06 25.09 -1.73
C GLU A 91 21.86 23.84 -2.17
N TYR A 92 21.40 22.65 -1.80
CA TYR A 92 22.02 21.36 -2.19
C TYR A 92 21.22 20.61 -3.27
N ARG A 93 20.16 21.21 -3.81
CA ARG A 93 19.38 20.59 -4.90
C ARG A 93 20.24 20.44 -6.14
N ARG A 94 19.95 19.40 -6.93
CA ARG A 94 20.68 19.03 -8.15
C ARG A 94 22.14 18.59 -7.95
N ALA A 95 22.63 18.52 -6.71
CA ALA A 95 23.96 18.00 -6.37
C ALA A 95 24.03 16.45 -6.27
N GLY A 96 22.95 15.73 -6.64
CA GLY A 96 22.92 14.27 -6.58
C GLY A 96 22.65 13.65 -5.20
N VAL A 97 22.42 14.47 -4.16
CA VAL A 97 22.23 14.05 -2.76
C VAL A 97 21.31 12.82 -2.61
N ILE A 98 20.06 12.90 -3.04
CA ILE A 98 19.08 11.80 -2.87
C ILE A 98 19.45 10.55 -3.69
N ARG A 99 20.12 10.72 -4.83
CA ARG A 99 20.58 9.56 -5.63
C ARG A 99 21.61 8.76 -4.85
N GLU A 100 22.55 9.42 -4.20
CA GLU A 100 23.56 8.75 -3.38
C GLU A 100 22.95 8.08 -2.13
N VAL A 101 21.91 8.68 -1.54
CA VAL A 101 21.16 8.00 -0.46
C VAL A 101 20.46 6.74 -0.99
N PHE A 102 19.77 6.80 -2.13
CA PHE A 102 19.14 5.61 -2.74
C PHE A 102 20.13 4.51 -3.14
N ARG A 103 21.33 4.88 -3.63
CA ARG A 103 22.40 3.91 -3.94
C ARG A 103 22.79 3.06 -2.73
N ALA A 104 22.66 3.59 -1.51
CA ALA A 104 22.95 2.86 -0.30
C ALA A 104 21.72 2.19 0.31
N VAL A 105 20.57 2.87 0.36
CA VAL A 105 19.41 2.32 1.07
C VAL A 105 18.75 1.15 0.33
N LEU A 106 18.82 1.08 -1.01
CA LEU A 106 18.19 -0.03 -1.75
C LEU A 106 18.91 -1.38 -1.51
N PRO A 107 20.26 -1.48 -1.61
CA PRO A 107 20.98 -2.66 -1.16
C PRO A 107 20.75 -2.98 0.33
N HIS A 108 20.73 -1.96 1.20
CA HIS A 108 20.45 -2.16 2.62
C HIS A 108 19.07 -2.76 2.89
N MET A 109 18.03 -2.33 2.15
CA MET A 109 16.69 -2.94 2.23
C MET A 109 16.73 -4.42 1.83
N TYR A 110 17.50 -4.78 0.80
CA TYR A 110 17.68 -6.16 0.37
C TYR A 110 18.33 -7.01 1.46
N GLU A 111 19.44 -6.53 2.04
CA GLU A 111 20.15 -7.18 3.14
C GLU A 111 19.26 -7.37 4.37
N LYS A 112 18.34 -6.43 4.62
CA LYS A 112 17.33 -6.53 5.68
C LYS A 112 16.12 -7.41 5.36
N GLY A 113 16.15 -8.10 4.21
CA GLY A 113 15.12 -9.05 3.81
C GLY A 113 13.79 -8.40 3.38
N ALA A 114 13.80 -7.12 2.99
CA ALA A 114 12.60 -6.51 2.40
C ALA A 114 12.33 -7.12 1.02
N ALA A 115 11.09 -7.51 0.77
CA ALA A 115 10.65 -7.94 -0.56
C ALA A 115 10.31 -6.75 -1.44
N LEU A 116 9.66 -5.73 -0.86
CA LEU A 116 9.18 -4.54 -1.54
C LEU A 116 9.68 -3.27 -0.85
N SER A 117 9.70 -2.19 -1.60
CA SER A 117 9.72 -0.84 -1.08
C SER A 117 8.59 -0.04 -1.70
N GLY A 118 7.96 0.84 -0.93
CA GLY A 118 6.88 1.69 -1.42
C GLY A 118 6.96 3.13 -0.92
N LEU A 119 6.41 4.06 -1.68
CA LEU A 119 6.42 5.49 -1.36
C LEU A 119 5.29 6.26 -2.02
N TYR A 120 4.97 7.42 -1.45
CA TYR A 120 4.11 8.44 -2.04
C TYR A 120 4.99 9.51 -2.73
N PRO A 121 5.03 9.57 -4.08
CA PRO A 121 5.97 10.41 -4.79
C PRO A 121 5.46 11.84 -4.94
N PHE A 122 6.32 12.84 -4.71
CA PHE A 122 6.07 14.20 -5.23
C PHE A 122 6.21 14.27 -6.77
N SER A 123 6.90 13.30 -7.39
CA SER A 123 7.11 13.24 -8.84
C SER A 123 7.43 11.81 -9.30
N HIS A 124 6.54 11.17 -10.08
CA HIS A 124 6.79 9.81 -10.60
C HIS A 124 8.09 9.73 -11.42
N ALA A 125 8.34 10.73 -12.28
CA ALA A 125 9.53 10.77 -13.12
C ALA A 125 10.84 10.88 -12.31
N PHE A 126 10.79 11.44 -11.10
CA PHE A 126 11.94 11.47 -10.20
C PHE A 126 12.24 10.06 -9.66
N TYR A 127 11.24 9.37 -9.12
CA TYR A 127 11.42 8.06 -8.48
C TYR A 127 11.61 6.89 -9.46
N ARG A 128 11.09 7.00 -10.70
CA ARG A 128 11.37 6.03 -11.78
C ARG A 128 12.86 5.85 -12.06
N LYS A 129 13.67 6.88 -11.78
CA LYS A 129 15.15 6.82 -11.89
C LYS A 129 15.80 5.87 -10.89
N PHE A 130 15.07 5.45 -9.85
CA PHE A 130 15.54 4.51 -8.82
C PHE A 130 14.84 3.14 -8.92
N GLY A 131 14.13 2.88 -10.03
CA GLY A 131 13.43 1.61 -10.27
C GLY A 131 12.03 1.51 -9.67
N TYR A 132 11.48 2.58 -9.09
CA TYR A 132 10.08 2.60 -8.65
C TYR A 132 9.13 2.74 -9.85
N GLU A 133 7.94 2.17 -9.72
CA GLU A 133 6.85 2.35 -10.68
C GLU A 133 5.49 2.42 -9.98
N VAL A 134 4.49 3.00 -10.63
CA VAL A 134 3.11 3.03 -10.12
C VAL A 134 2.55 1.61 -9.99
N TYR A 135 1.80 1.38 -8.91
CA TYR A 135 0.94 0.19 -8.79
C TYR A 135 -0.35 0.35 -9.61
N GLY A 136 -1.28 -0.61 -9.53
CA GLY A 136 -2.55 -0.60 -10.28
C GLY A 136 -3.50 0.55 -9.95
N GLY A 137 -3.15 1.36 -8.93
CA GLY A 137 -3.87 2.55 -8.51
C GLY A 137 -4.93 2.27 -7.44
N GLN A 138 -5.32 3.31 -6.71
CA GLN A 138 -6.39 3.23 -5.71
C GLN A 138 -7.70 3.53 -6.42
N ASN A 139 -8.64 2.58 -6.44
CA ASN A 139 -9.98 2.88 -6.90
C ASN A 139 -10.70 3.72 -5.84
N ARG A 140 -10.95 5.00 -6.16
CA ARG A 140 -11.74 5.92 -5.35
C ARG A 140 -13.09 6.07 -6.00
N VAL A 141 -14.12 5.66 -5.29
CA VAL A 141 -15.49 5.74 -5.77
C VAL A 141 -16.21 6.87 -5.06
N SER A 142 -17.17 7.49 -5.75
CA SER A 142 -18.17 8.34 -5.13
C SER A 142 -19.56 8.00 -5.63
N VAL A 143 -20.52 7.95 -4.71
CA VAL A 143 -21.90 7.49 -4.95
C VAL A 143 -22.88 8.35 -4.17
N GLY A 144 -24.04 8.66 -4.73
CA GLY A 144 -25.10 9.39 -4.01
C GLY A 144 -25.74 8.55 -2.90
N LEU A 145 -25.99 9.17 -1.74
CA LEU A 145 -26.52 8.43 -0.59
C LEU A 145 -27.97 7.97 -0.77
N GLU A 146 -28.77 8.68 -1.57
CA GLU A 146 -30.19 8.35 -1.75
C GLU A 146 -30.39 6.97 -2.39
N GLN A 147 -29.61 6.64 -3.42
CA GLN A 147 -29.68 5.33 -4.08
C GLN A 147 -29.21 4.18 -3.18
N LEU A 148 -28.37 4.46 -2.19
CA LEU A 148 -27.89 3.43 -1.27
C LEU A 148 -28.99 2.86 -0.37
N ARG A 149 -30.17 3.48 -0.31
CA ARG A 149 -31.35 2.96 0.39
C ARG A 149 -31.86 1.62 -0.18
N ALA A 150 -31.45 1.28 -1.40
CA ALA A 150 -31.77 -0.02 -2.00
C ALA A 150 -31.03 -1.18 -1.30
N PHE A 151 -29.98 -0.91 -0.53
CA PHE A 151 -29.25 -1.92 0.21
C PHE A 151 -29.81 -2.10 1.62
N THR A 152 -29.90 -3.35 2.06
CA THR A 152 -30.26 -3.71 3.44
C THR A 152 -29.25 -3.10 4.41
N GLY A 153 -29.72 -2.48 5.50
CA GLY A 153 -28.86 -1.97 6.57
C GLY A 153 -28.33 -3.06 7.52
N PRO A 154 -27.43 -2.71 8.43
CA PRO A 154 -26.98 -3.60 9.50
C PRO A 154 -28.12 -3.87 10.51
N ASP A 155 -28.00 -4.97 11.26
CA ASP A 155 -28.94 -5.30 12.34
C ASP A 155 -28.72 -4.40 13.57
N GLU A 156 -27.47 -4.01 13.84
CA GLU A 156 -27.11 -3.05 14.88
C GLU A 156 -25.89 -2.20 14.44
N VAL A 157 -25.83 -0.96 14.91
CA VAL A 157 -24.70 -0.05 14.71
C VAL A 157 -24.22 0.49 16.05
N ARG A 158 -22.90 0.55 16.22
CA ARG A 158 -22.25 1.15 17.39
C ARG A 158 -21.22 2.17 16.96
N MET A 159 -21.09 3.26 17.72
CA MET A 159 -19.92 4.13 17.59
C MET A 159 -18.71 3.42 18.20
N ILE A 160 -17.54 3.54 17.57
CA ILE A 160 -16.30 2.94 18.08
C ILE A 160 -15.74 3.86 19.15
N GLU A 161 -15.97 3.52 20.42
CA GLU A 161 -15.56 4.33 21.57
C GLU A 161 -14.73 3.53 22.59
N SER A 162 -14.78 2.20 22.55
CA SER A 162 -14.05 1.33 23.47
C SER A 162 -12.90 0.58 22.80
N GLU A 163 -11.96 0.08 23.61
CA GLU A 163 -10.90 -0.82 23.13
C GLU A 163 -11.49 -2.14 22.56
N ALA A 164 -12.64 -2.60 23.05
CA ALA A 164 -13.31 -3.78 22.52
C ALA A 164 -13.85 -3.55 21.10
N ASP A 165 -14.44 -2.37 20.83
CA ASP A 165 -14.90 -2.01 19.49
C ASP A 165 -13.71 -1.85 18.53
N MET A 166 -12.61 -1.26 19.01
CA MET A 166 -11.36 -1.17 18.26
C MET A 166 -10.84 -2.55 17.88
N LEU A 167 -10.77 -3.50 18.81
CA LEU A 167 -10.36 -4.88 18.53
C LEU A 167 -11.27 -5.56 17.50
N ALA A 168 -12.58 -5.34 17.57
CA ALA A 168 -13.51 -5.85 16.56
C ALA A 168 -13.26 -5.26 15.16
N ALA A 169 -13.00 -3.95 15.07
CA ALA A 169 -12.63 -3.30 13.81
C ALA A 169 -11.30 -3.85 13.24
N ARG A 170 -10.29 -4.09 14.11
CA ARG A 170 -9.02 -4.73 13.70
C ARG A 170 -9.27 -6.11 13.11
N ALA A 171 -10.09 -6.94 13.76
CA ALA A 171 -10.41 -8.28 13.27
C ALA A 171 -11.14 -8.26 11.91
N ILE A 172 -12.05 -7.30 11.70
CA ILE A 172 -12.69 -7.08 10.40
C ILE A 172 -11.65 -6.73 9.33
N TYR A 173 -10.75 -5.79 9.64
CA TYR A 173 -9.70 -5.40 8.70
C TYR A 173 -8.74 -6.53 8.39
N GLU A 174 -8.34 -7.34 9.36
CA GLU A 174 -7.48 -8.49 9.09
C GLU A 174 -8.14 -9.43 8.08
N ARG A 175 -9.42 -9.79 8.28
CA ARG A 175 -10.16 -10.59 7.29
C ARG A 175 -10.26 -9.90 5.94
N PHE A 176 -10.46 -8.59 5.94
CA PHE A 176 -10.51 -7.79 4.73
C PHE A 176 -9.15 -7.82 4.00
N ALA A 177 -8.04 -7.53 4.66
CA ALA A 177 -6.71 -7.47 4.09
C ALA A 177 -6.21 -8.84 3.55
N GLN A 178 -6.66 -9.95 4.13
CA GLN A 178 -6.21 -11.31 3.77
C GLN A 178 -6.60 -11.77 2.35
N THR A 179 -7.39 -10.99 1.61
CA THR A 179 -7.82 -11.36 0.24
C THR A 179 -7.42 -10.34 -0.81
N ARG A 180 -6.60 -9.34 -0.43
CA ARG A 180 -6.18 -8.26 -1.33
C ARG A 180 -4.67 -8.04 -1.24
N ASP A 181 -4.04 -7.96 -2.40
CA ASP A 181 -2.62 -7.63 -2.49
C ASP A 181 -2.39 -6.18 -2.06
N LEU A 182 -1.19 -5.92 -1.55
CA LEU A 182 -0.70 -4.64 -1.04
C LEU A 182 -1.36 -4.14 0.26
N ALA A 183 -2.37 -4.86 0.77
CA ALA A 183 -2.95 -4.55 2.06
C ALA A 183 -1.86 -4.62 3.13
N MET A 184 -1.81 -3.62 4.01
CA MET A 184 -0.75 -3.48 5.01
C MET A 184 -1.16 -4.19 6.30
N ARG A 185 -0.21 -4.88 6.93
CA ARG A 185 -0.40 -5.41 8.27
C ARG A 185 -0.16 -4.30 9.28
N ARG A 186 -1.13 -4.12 10.18
CA ARG A 186 -1.06 -3.10 11.24
C ARG A 186 -0.87 -3.78 12.59
N GLU A 187 0.39 -3.88 13.02
CA GLU A 187 0.78 -4.55 14.27
C GLU A 187 0.87 -3.56 15.45
N LEU A 188 1.00 -2.25 15.17
CA LEU A 188 1.23 -1.23 16.18
C LEU A 188 -0.04 -0.43 16.47
N ASP A 189 -0.19 -0.03 17.73
CA ASP A 189 -1.40 0.64 18.22
C ASP A 189 -1.57 2.02 17.59
N TYR A 190 -0.48 2.74 17.36
CA TYR A 190 -0.51 4.05 16.71
C TYR A 190 -1.09 4.01 15.30
N GLN A 191 -0.85 2.94 14.52
CA GLN A 191 -1.37 2.83 13.14
C GLN A 191 -2.89 2.89 13.15
N TRP A 192 -3.51 2.22 14.12
CA TRP A 192 -4.94 2.26 14.33
C TRP A 192 -5.41 3.60 14.90
N LYS A 193 -4.82 4.02 16.03
CA LYS A 193 -5.31 5.17 16.81
C LYS A 193 -5.04 6.52 16.13
N LYS A 194 -3.92 6.65 15.40
CA LYS A 194 -3.46 7.91 14.77
C LYS A 194 -3.65 7.95 13.25
N GLU A 195 -3.53 6.83 12.54
CA GLU A 195 -3.58 6.87 11.06
C GLU A 195 -4.97 6.54 10.49
N VAL A 196 -5.76 5.73 11.20
CA VAL A 196 -7.07 5.22 10.73
C VAL A 196 -8.26 5.80 11.50
N MET A 197 -8.16 5.81 12.83
CA MET A 197 -9.25 6.14 13.76
C MET A 197 -9.05 7.47 14.49
N ASP A 198 -8.19 8.35 13.97
CA ASP A 198 -7.88 9.63 14.61
C ASP A 198 -9.02 10.64 14.50
N GLY A 199 -9.03 11.57 15.46
CA GLY A 199 -10.00 12.65 15.54
C GLY A 199 -11.18 12.37 16.48
N ASP A 200 -11.72 13.44 17.02
CA ASP A 200 -12.85 13.48 17.94
C ASP A 200 -14.16 13.74 17.18
N PRO A 201 -15.25 13.01 17.48
CA PRO A 201 -16.52 13.16 16.76
C PRO A 201 -17.18 14.53 16.96
N TYR A 202 -16.85 15.24 18.04
CA TYR A 202 -17.42 16.55 18.36
C TYR A 202 -16.54 17.70 17.83
N LYS A 203 -15.21 17.57 17.95
CA LYS A 203 -14.26 18.63 17.54
C LYS A 203 -13.91 18.56 16.05
N ASP A 204 -13.60 17.36 15.57
CA ASP A 204 -13.07 17.14 14.22
C ASP A 204 -14.11 16.60 13.26
N LEU A 205 -15.33 16.32 13.76
CA LEU A 205 -16.42 15.65 13.04
C LEU A 205 -15.94 14.31 12.44
N ALA A 206 -15.09 13.60 13.19
CA ALA A 206 -14.55 12.30 12.81
C ALA A 206 -15.46 11.18 13.31
N TYR A 207 -16.27 10.62 12.42
CA TYR A 207 -17.24 9.58 12.78
C TYR A 207 -16.67 8.20 12.50
N LYS A 208 -16.84 7.29 13.47
CA LYS A 208 -16.29 5.93 13.45
C LYS A 208 -17.36 4.96 13.91
N TYR A 209 -17.79 4.07 13.03
CA TYR A 209 -18.90 3.15 13.33
C TYR A 209 -18.52 1.70 13.05
N LEU A 210 -18.94 0.83 13.96
CA LEU A 210 -18.92 -0.63 13.85
C LEU A 210 -20.33 -1.10 13.50
N LEU A 211 -20.43 -1.95 12.49
CA LEU A 211 -21.68 -2.51 12.00
C LEU A 211 -21.73 -3.99 12.36
N LEU A 212 -22.87 -4.41 12.90
CA LEU A 212 -23.14 -5.78 13.29
C LEU A 212 -24.29 -6.36 12.46
N ARG A 213 -24.21 -7.66 12.19
CA ARG A 213 -25.29 -8.43 11.59
C ARG A 213 -25.62 -9.63 12.44
N LYS A 214 -26.81 -10.18 12.29
CA LYS A 214 -27.15 -11.49 12.84
C LYS A 214 -26.56 -12.61 11.99
N ASP A 215 -25.91 -13.55 12.64
CA ASP A 215 -25.45 -14.79 12.02
C ASP A 215 -26.60 -15.78 11.77
N ALA A 216 -26.28 -16.98 11.29
CA ALA A 216 -27.29 -18.03 11.05
C ALA A 216 -28.01 -18.52 12.32
N ARG A 217 -27.45 -18.25 13.52
CA ARG A 217 -28.03 -18.59 14.83
C ARG A 217 -28.84 -17.42 15.42
N GLY A 218 -28.80 -16.26 14.78
CA GLY A 218 -29.45 -15.04 15.26
C GLY A 218 -28.61 -14.22 16.24
N GLU A 219 -27.34 -14.59 16.44
CA GLU A 219 -26.39 -13.89 17.31
C GLU A 219 -25.73 -12.74 16.54
N LEU A 220 -25.46 -11.62 17.23
CA LEU A 220 -24.82 -10.47 16.59
C LEU A 220 -23.31 -10.68 16.45
N GLU A 221 -22.80 -10.53 15.23
CA GLU A 221 -21.38 -10.52 14.92
C GLU A 221 -20.97 -9.20 14.23
N PRO A 222 -19.78 -8.63 14.54
CA PRO A 222 -19.22 -7.52 13.79
C PRO A 222 -18.90 -7.92 12.34
N CYS A 223 -19.38 -7.16 11.36
CA CYS A 223 -19.21 -7.50 9.94
C CYS A 223 -18.53 -6.40 9.11
N ALA A 224 -18.64 -5.13 9.51
CA ALA A 224 -17.99 -4.02 8.82
C ALA A 224 -17.67 -2.86 9.76
N TYR A 225 -16.76 -1.98 9.37
CA TYR A 225 -16.60 -0.66 9.98
C TYR A 225 -16.34 0.42 8.94
N ILE A 226 -16.58 1.67 9.33
CA ILE A 226 -16.24 2.83 8.53
C ILE A 226 -15.75 3.98 9.42
N SER A 227 -14.69 4.68 8.98
CA SER A 227 -14.28 5.97 9.50
C SER A 227 -14.39 7.04 8.42
N PHE A 228 -15.07 8.15 8.71
CA PHE A 228 -15.29 9.21 7.73
C PHE A 228 -15.38 10.60 8.38
N LYS A 229 -15.11 11.63 7.57
CA LYS A 229 -15.24 13.04 7.93
C LYS A 229 -16.08 13.78 6.87
N PRO A 230 -16.79 14.86 7.25
CA PRO A 230 -17.39 15.75 6.27
C PRO A 230 -16.30 16.46 5.45
N GLU A 231 -16.51 16.53 4.14
CA GLU A 231 -15.72 17.35 3.23
C GLU A 231 -16.66 18.27 2.48
N ASP A 232 -16.36 19.57 2.49
CA ASP A 232 -17.16 20.55 1.76
C ASP A 232 -16.75 20.51 0.28
N ASN A 233 -17.74 20.25 -0.58
CA ASN A 233 -17.54 20.19 -2.03
C ASN A 233 -18.23 21.37 -2.74
N GLY A 234 -18.37 22.50 -2.04
CA GLY A 234 -18.96 23.72 -2.58
C GLY A 234 -20.42 23.51 -2.99
N SER A 235 -20.77 23.89 -4.22
CA SER A 235 -22.14 23.83 -4.75
C SER A 235 -22.73 22.42 -4.86
N ASN A 236 -21.90 21.38 -4.76
CA ASN A 236 -22.33 19.98 -4.85
C ASN A 236 -22.79 19.38 -3.51
N GLY A 237 -22.84 20.18 -2.44
CA GLY A 237 -23.23 19.74 -1.11
C GLY A 237 -22.12 18.99 -0.37
N ARG A 238 -22.40 18.63 0.88
CA ARG A 238 -21.42 18.00 1.78
C ARG A 238 -21.19 16.53 1.43
N LEU A 239 -19.94 16.12 1.42
CA LEU A 239 -19.48 14.76 1.11
C LEU A 239 -19.12 14.01 2.40
N ALA A 240 -19.54 12.75 2.54
CA ALA A 240 -19.00 11.85 3.54
C ALA A 240 -17.70 11.24 2.98
N SER A 241 -16.56 11.79 3.40
CA SER A 241 -15.24 11.36 2.94
C SER A 241 -14.71 10.26 3.86
N ALA A 242 -14.83 9.02 3.42
CA ALA A 242 -14.32 7.88 4.17
C ALA A 242 -12.78 7.87 4.13
N ARG A 243 -12.18 7.87 5.32
CA ARG A 243 -10.76 7.59 5.50
C ARG A 243 -10.49 6.11 5.25
N GLU A 244 -11.36 5.24 5.75
CA GLU A 244 -11.33 3.80 5.53
C GLU A 244 -12.71 3.18 5.73
N ALA A 245 -13.01 2.13 4.96
CA ALA A 245 -14.13 1.25 5.22
C ALA A 245 -13.73 -0.18 4.87
N ALA A 246 -13.97 -1.12 5.79
CA ALA A 246 -13.62 -2.53 5.63
C ALA A 246 -14.80 -3.42 6.03
N TYR A 247 -14.87 -4.60 5.41
CA TYR A 247 -15.99 -5.52 5.52
C TYR A 247 -15.53 -6.95 5.29
N VAL A 248 -16.20 -7.91 5.94
CA VAL A 248 -15.78 -9.32 5.89
C VAL A 248 -16.24 -10.07 4.64
N ASP A 249 -17.32 -9.60 3.98
CA ASP A 249 -17.87 -10.19 2.76
C ASP A 249 -18.83 -9.22 2.02
N GLY A 250 -19.47 -9.69 0.95
CA GLY A 250 -20.37 -8.89 0.12
C GLY A 250 -21.69 -8.49 0.81
N ASP A 251 -22.19 -9.28 1.76
CA ASP A 251 -23.35 -8.89 2.57
C ASP A 251 -22.99 -7.73 3.51
N ALA A 252 -21.83 -7.81 4.17
CA ALA A 252 -21.31 -6.75 5.02
C ALA A 252 -21.07 -5.44 4.25
N LEU A 253 -20.58 -5.49 3.00
CA LEU A 253 -20.48 -4.31 2.13
C LEU A 253 -21.85 -3.68 1.86
N ARG A 254 -22.85 -4.50 1.49
CA ARG A 254 -24.22 -3.99 1.24
C ARG A 254 -24.80 -3.34 2.50
N ARG A 255 -24.57 -3.94 3.68
CA ARG A 255 -24.97 -3.36 4.98
C ARG A 255 -24.28 -2.03 5.28
N LEU A 256 -22.99 -1.93 4.97
CA LEU A 256 -22.26 -0.66 5.06
C LEU A 256 -22.88 0.42 4.17
N LEU A 257 -23.18 0.09 2.90
CA LEU A 257 -23.84 1.02 1.98
C LEU A 257 -25.25 1.43 2.49
N GLY A 258 -26.04 0.46 2.95
CA GLY A 258 -27.36 0.69 3.53
C GLY A 258 -27.31 1.60 4.76
N PHE A 259 -26.34 1.40 5.66
CA PHE A 259 -26.08 2.31 6.78
C PHE A 259 -25.73 3.71 6.31
N MET A 260 -24.83 3.85 5.33
CA MET A 260 -24.46 5.18 4.84
C MET A 260 -25.64 5.94 4.22
N SER A 261 -26.65 5.24 3.71
CA SER A 261 -27.87 5.89 3.21
C SER A 261 -28.63 6.70 4.28
N THR A 262 -28.48 6.39 5.56
CA THR A 262 -29.19 7.12 6.64
C THR A 262 -28.69 8.56 6.82
N PHE A 263 -27.50 8.85 6.28
CA PHE A 263 -26.87 10.18 6.33
C PHE A 263 -27.32 11.11 5.19
N TYR A 264 -28.22 10.66 4.29
CA TYR A 264 -28.66 11.42 3.12
C TYR A 264 -29.18 12.86 3.41
N PRO A 265 -29.77 13.21 4.57
CA PRO A 265 -30.21 14.59 4.81
C PRO A 265 -29.04 15.56 5.00
N HIS A 266 -27.87 15.05 5.37
CA HIS A 266 -26.68 15.85 5.70
C HIS A 266 -25.57 15.74 4.65
N TYR A 267 -25.53 14.62 3.92
CA TYR A 267 -24.49 14.32 2.96
C TYR A 267 -25.12 13.91 1.64
N ARG A 268 -24.63 14.49 0.54
CA ARG A 268 -25.12 14.14 -0.79
C ARG A 268 -24.48 12.86 -1.31
N ARG A 269 -23.18 12.69 -1.07
CA ARG A 269 -22.39 11.57 -1.61
C ARG A 269 -21.46 10.97 -0.56
N LEU A 270 -21.19 9.68 -0.70
CA LEU A 270 -20.14 8.95 -0.02
C LEU A 270 -18.94 8.92 -0.98
N ARG A 271 -17.73 9.15 -0.46
CA ARG A 271 -16.49 8.89 -1.19
C ARG A 271 -15.63 7.93 -0.38
N MET A 272 -15.17 6.85 -0.98
CA MET A 272 -14.36 5.86 -0.31
C MET A 272 -13.39 5.17 -1.27
N ALA A 273 -12.31 4.62 -0.73
CA ALA A 273 -11.46 3.70 -1.47
C ALA A 273 -12.11 2.30 -1.47
N LEU A 274 -12.19 1.67 -2.63
CA LEU A 274 -12.60 0.28 -2.77
C LEU A 274 -11.44 -0.55 -3.32
N PRO A 275 -11.34 -1.83 -2.92
CA PRO A 275 -10.42 -2.75 -3.54
C PRO A 275 -10.84 -3.06 -5.00
N GLY A 276 -9.88 -3.48 -5.82
CA GLY A 276 -10.10 -3.69 -7.27
C GLY A 276 -11.10 -4.80 -7.64
N ASP A 277 -11.53 -5.62 -6.67
CA ASP A 277 -12.53 -6.68 -6.81
C ASP A 277 -13.98 -6.18 -6.67
N VAL A 278 -14.20 -4.91 -6.32
CA VAL A 278 -15.56 -4.36 -6.16
C VAL A 278 -15.89 -3.34 -7.24
N ASN A 279 -16.86 -3.70 -8.09
CA ASN A 279 -17.46 -2.80 -9.06
C ASN A 279 -18.77 -2.22 -8.50
N LEU A 280 -18.71 -0.99 -7.95
CA LEU A 280 -19.87 -0.35 -7.34
C LEU A 280 -20.95 0.00 -8.38
N ALA A 281 -20.56 0.38 -9.60
CA ALA A 281 -21.50 0.66 -10.69
C ALA A 281 -22.35 -0.58 -11.08
N ALA A 282 -21.83 -1.79 -10.88
CA ALA A 282 -22.58 -3.03 -11.10
C ALA A 282 -23.52 -3.40 -9.93
N LEU A 283 -23.32 -2.82 -8.75
CA LEU A 283 -24.14 -3.06 -7.55
C LEU A 283 -25.27 -2.03 -7.41
N CYS A 284 -25.00 -0.78 -7.78
CA CYS A 284 -25.89 0.35 -7.61
C CYS A 284 -27.08 0.32 -8.59
N PRO A 285 -28.30 0.66 -8.13
CA PRO A 285 -29.47 0.75 -9.01
C PRO A 285 -29.34 1.80 -10.11
N ASP A 286 -28.71 2.94 -9.81
CA ASP A 286 -28.43 4.02 -10.77
C ASP A 286 -26.93 4.24 -10.90
N CYS A 287 -26.35 3.56 -11.90
CA CYS A 287 -24.92 3.63 -12.16
C CYS A 287 -24.46 4.99 -12.72
N TYR A 288 -25.36 5.83 -13.27
CA TYR A 288 -24.99 7.18 -13.71
C TYR A 288 -24.57 8.09 -12.55
N ASP A 289 -25.02 7.77 -11.34
CA ASP A 289 -24.67 8.50 -10.13
C ASP A 289 -23.47 7.88 -9.37
N VAL A 290 -22.84 6.84 -9.94
CA VAL A 290 -21.54 6.31 -9.49
C VAL A 290 -20.43 6.95 -10.32
N SER A 291 -19.41 7.47 -9.63
CA SER A 291 -18.22 8.05 -10.26
C SER A 291 -16.96 7.39 -9.70
N ASP A 292 -16.18 6.75 -10.57
CA ASP A 292 -14.92 6.09 -10.22
C ASP A 292 -13.72 6.94 -10.67
N SER A 293 -12.66 6.96 -9.87
CA SER A 293 -11.36 7.50 -10.26
C SER A 293 -10.23 6.61 -9.76
N ILE A 294 -9.16 6.52 -10.54
CA ILE A 294 -7.98 5.75 -10.18
C ILE A 294 -6.87 6.73 -9.80
N ASP A 295 -6.49 6.72 -8.53
CA ASP A 295 -5.39 7.52 -8.01
C ASP A 295 -4.06 6.76 -8.11
N HIS A 296 -3.05 7.40 -8.72
CA HIS A 296 -1.70 6.86 -8.91
C HIS A 296 -0.70 7.48 -7.91
N GLY A 297 -1.18 7.86 -6.72
CA GLY A 297 -0.39 8.48 -5.66
C GLY A 297 0.62 7.58 -4.96
N TYR A 298 0.69 6.28 -5.26
CA TYR A 298 1.64 5.34 -4.63
C TYR A 298 2.50 4.64 -5.67
N MET A 299 3.78 4.43 -5.34
CA MET A 299 4.72 3.68 -6.17
C MET A 299 5.36 2.55 -5.37
N LEU A 300 5.69 1.48 -6.07
CA LEU A 300 6.36 0.31 -5.55
C LEU A 300 7.67 0.05 -6.30
N ARG A 301 8.58 -0.65 -5.64
CA ARG A 301 9.80 -1.21 -6.20
C ARG A 301 10.04 -2.60 -5.61
N ALA A 302 10.25 -3.59 -6.46
CA ALA A 302 10.77 -4.88 -6.06
C ALA A 302 12.18 -4.69 -5.46
N VAL A 303 12.35 -5.11 -4.21
CA VAL A 303 13.65 -5.10 -3.54
C VAL A 303 14.30 -6.46 -3.72
N ASN A 304 13.59 -7.56 -3.43
CA ASN A 304 14.10 -8.92 -3.60
C ASN A 304 13.24 -9.68 -4.62
N ALA A 305 13.76 -9.82 -5.83
CA ALA A 305 13.05 -10.43 -6.95
C ALA A 305 12.77 -11.92 -6.73
N LYS A 306 13.75 -12.68 -6.24
CA LYS A 306 13.58 -14.11 -5.96
C LYS A 306 12.46 -14.35 -4.94
N LEU A 307 12.49 -13.63 -3.81
CA LEU A 307 11.47 -13.73 -2.76
C LEU A 307 10.07 -13.40 -3.29
N LEU A 308 9.95 -12.40 -4.15
CA LEU A 308 8.66 -12.04 -4.76
C LEU A 308 8.16 -13.10 -5.74
N LEU A 309 9.05 -13.71 -6.53
CA LEU A 309 8.71 -14.82 -7.42
C LEU A 309 8.25 -16.05 -6.63
N GLU A 310 8.91 -16.37 -5.52
CA GLU A 310 8.52 -17.48 -4.64
C GLU A 310 7.22 -17.20 -3.87
N SER A 311 6.85 -15.92 -3.72
CA SER A 311 5.61 -15.49 -3.06
C SER A 311 4.41 -15.39 -4.03
N GLN A 312 4.56 -15.77 -5.30
CA GLN A 312 3.43 -15.71 -6.23
C GLN A 312 2.35 -16.74 -5.85
N PRO A 313 1.06 -16.38 -5.95
CA PRO A 313 -0.03 -17.26 -5.53
C PRO A 313 -0.12 -18.50 -6.44
N VAL A 314 -0.06 -19.68 -5.82
CA VAL A 314 -0.23 -20.96 -6.52
C VAL A 314 -1.64 -21.49 -6.25
N THR A 315 -2.54 -21.33 -7.22
CA THR A 315 -3.94 -21.74 -7.07
C THR A 315 -4.11 -23.27 -7.09
N PRO A 316 -5.20 -23.82 -6.53
CA PRO A 316 -5.49 -25.26 -6.63
C PRO A 316 -5.56 -25.78 -8.07
N ILE A 317 -6.07 -24.97 -9.01
CA ILE A 317 -6.14 -25.32 -10.43
C ILE A 317 -4.74 -25.44 -11.04
N MET A 318 -3.81 -24.56 -10.66
CA MET A 318 -2.42 -24.62 -11.11
C MET A 318 -1.73 -25.90 -10.61
N LYS A 319 -1.93 -26.27 -9.33
CA LYS A 319 -1.39 -27.53 -8.79
C LYS A 319 -1.95 -28.75 -9.50
N LEU A 320 -3.25 -28.75 -9.81
CA LEU A 320 -3.88 -29.83 -10.58
C LEU A 320 -3.27 -29.94 -11.99
N ALA A 321 -3.06 -28.81 -12.67
CA ALA A 321 -2.41 -28.80 -13.98
C ALA A 321 -0.97 -29.37 -13.91
N ALA A 322 -0.23 -29.05 -12.85
CA ALA A 322 1.13 -29.56 -12.63
C ALA A 322 1.19 -31.08 -12.40
N GLN A 323 0.08 -31.75 -12.07
CA GLN A 323 0.04 -33.22 -11.96
C GLN A 323 0.17 -33.91 -13.33
N ALA A 324 -0.24 -33.25 -14.41
CA ALA A 324 -0.06 -33.77 -15.77
C ALA A 324 1.38 -33.61 -16.29
N GLY A 325 2.19 -32.78 -15.62
CA GLY A 325 3.57 -32.49 -15.95
C GLY A 325 3.96 -31.13 -15.38
N ALA A 326 5.22 -31.00 -14.92
CA ALA A 326 5.72 -29.74 -14.40
C ALA A 326 5.61 -28.62 -15.45
N LEU A 327 5.16 -27.45 -15.02
CA LEU A 327 5.06 -26.26 -15.89
C LEU A 327 6.28 -25.38 -15.64
N GLY A 328 6.97 -24.98 -16.71
CA GLY A 328 8.19 -24.17 -16.64
C GLY A 328 8.02 -22.80 -17.27
N MET A 329 8.77 -21.83 -16.77
CA MET A 329 9.00 -20.55 -17.46
C MET A 329 10.31 -19.91 -17.00
N SER A 330 10.86 -19.03 -17.83
CA SER A 330 12.08 -18.29 -17.51
C SER A 330 11.91 -16.78 -17.62
N ILE A 331 12.53 -16.04 -16.71
CA ILE A 331 12.53 -14.56 -16.68
C ILE A 331 13.97 -14.05 -16.62
N ALA A 332 14.36 -13.14 -17.51
CA ALA A 332 15.59 -12.37 -17.40
C ALA A 332 15.28 -10.97 -16.86
N LEU A 333 15.86 -10.62 -15.71
CA LEU A 333 15.62 -9.35 -15.03
C LEU A 333 16.90 -8.50 -15.02
N THR A 334 16.74 -7.20 -15.23
CA THR A 334 17.80 -6.20 -15.02
C THR A 334 17.44 -5.20 -13.93
N ASP A 335 18.38 -4.93 -13.02
CA ASP A 335 18.25 -3.94 -11.94
C ASP A 335 19.61 -3.26 -11.70
N GLU A 336 19.67 -1.94 -11.94
CA GLU A 336 20.89 -1.13 -11.76
C GLU A 336 21.23 -0.88 -10.29
N PHE A 337 20.24 -0.84 -9.40
CA PHE A 337 20.42 -0.43 -8.00
C PHE A 337 20.64 -1.61 -7.06
N ILE A 338 20.09 -2.77 -7.38
CA ILE A 338 20.32 -4.02 -6.65
C ILE A 338 20.84 -5.07 -7.63
N PRO A 339 22.17 -5.15 -7.85
CA PRO A 339 22.77 -6.11 -8.77
C PRO A 339 22.39 -7.57 -8.48
N GLN A 340 22.09 -7.90 -7.22
CA GLN A 340 21.61 -9.22 -6.79
C GLN A 340 20.31 -9.64 -7.49
N ASN A 341 19.48 -8.69 -7.95
CA ASN A 341 18.28 -9.00 -8.70
C ASN A 341 18.57 -9.29 -10.19
N THR A 342 19.71 -8.85 -10.72
CA THR A 342 20.03 -9.05 -12.14
C THR A 342 20.40 -10.51 -12.39
N GLY A 343 19.70 -11.17 -13.30
CA GLY A 343 19.93 -12.58 -13.60
C GLY A 343 18.79 -13.23 -14.37
N ARG A 344 18.93 -14.53 -14.63
CA ARG A 344 17.88 -15.37 -15.21
C ARG A 344 17.26 -16.24 -14.12
N TYR A 345 15.94 -16.20 -14.01
CA TYR A 345 15.13 -16.92 -13.05
C TYR A 345 14.38 -18.03 -13.77
N GLU A 346 14.61 -19.26 -13.34
CA GLU A 346 13.89 -20.45 -13.79
C GLU A 346 12.80 -20.78 -12.77
N LEU A 347 11.55 -20.69 -13.21
CA LEU A 347 10.39 -21.04 -12.41
C LEU A 347 9.86 -22.39 -12.87
N THR A 348 9.71 -23.31 -11.92
CA THR A 348 9.09 -24.61 -12.15
C THR A 348 7.95 -24.81 -11.17
N LEU A 349 6.74 -24.99 -11.68
CA LEU A 349 5.59 -25.36 -10.88
C LEU A 349 5.42 -26.87 -10.90
N THR A 350 5.46 -27.46 -9.70
CA THR A 350 5.17 -28.87 -9.44
C THR A 350 3.90 -29.01 -8.57
N PRO A 351 3.40 -30.23 -8.34
CA PRO A 351 2.30 -30.44 -7.38
C PRO A 351 2.61 -29.95 -5.96
N GLU A 352 3.88 -29.94 -5.56
CA GLU A 352 4.36 -29.52 -4.24
C GLU A 352 4.38 -27.99 -4.09
N GLY A 353 4.69 -27.26 -5.17
CA GLY A 353 4.74 -25.81 -5.14
C GLY A 353 5.48 -25.19 -6.32
N LEU A 354 5.73 -23.88 -6.21
CA LEU A 354 6.53 -23.12 -7.17
C LEU A 354 7.97 -23.04 -6.67
N GLU A 355 8.90 -23.54 -7.48
CA GLU A 355 10.33 -23.44 -7.24
C GLU A 355 10.93 -22.36 -8.14
N CYS A 356 11.91 -21.60 -7.62
CA CYS A 356 12.59 -20.53 -8.33
C CYS A 356 14.10 -20.63 -8.16
N VAL A 357 14.82 -20.84 -9.27
CA VAL A 357 16.29 -20.90 -9.30
C VAL A 357 16.83 -19.72 -10.08
N GLN A 358 17.73 -18.96 -9.47
CA GLN A 358 18.42 -17.85 -10.12
C GLN A 358 19.78 -18.31 -10.67
N THR A 359 20.10 -17.86 -11.88
CA THR A 359 21.35 -18.09 -12.60
C THR A 359 21.86 -16.78 -13.20
N GLU A 360 23.03 -16.82 -13.85
CA GLU A 360 23.55 -15.65 -14.58
C GLU A 360 22.57 -15.16 -15.64
N PHE A 361 22.65 -13.86 -15.95
CA PHE A 361 21.76 -13.26 -16.94
C PHE A 361 21.95 -13.91 -18.32
N ALA A 362 20.85 -14.41 -18.88
CA ALA A 362 20.78 -14.98 -20.22
C ALA A 362 19.38 -14.75 -20.80
N PRO A 363 19.20 -14.81 -22.14
CA PRO A 363 17.88 -14.73 -22.76
C PRO A 363 16.88 -15.73 -22.15
N ALA A 364 15.64 -15.31 -22.02
CA ALA A 364 14.59 -16.06 -21.34
C ALA A 364 13.24 -15.90 -22.07
N ASP A 365 12.21 -16.60 -21.63
CA ASP A 365 10.86 -16.49 -22.20
C ASP A 365 10.31 -15.07 -22.07
N ILE A 366 10.61 -14.43 -20.93
CA ILE A 366 10.30 -13.03 -20.64
C ILE A 366 11.58 -12.30 -20.25
N GLU A 367 11.81 -11.13 -20.83
CA GLU A 367 12.87 -10.21 -20.39
C GLU A 367 12.24 -8.90 -19.94
N VAL A 368 12.66 -8.42 -18.77
CA VAL A 368 11.93 -7.36 -18.08
C VAL A 368 12.86 -6.44 -17.27
N ASP A 369 12.50 -5.15 -17.20
CA ASP A 369 13.11 -4.19 -16.27
C ASP A 369 12.50 -4.27 -14.87
N ILE A 370 13.20 -3.75 -13.86
CA ILE A 370 12.72 -3.79 -12.47
C ILE A 370 11.35 -3.12 -12.28
N GLN A 371 11.05 -2.06 -13.03
CA GLN A 371 9.76 -1.35 -12.96
C GLN A 371 8.62 -2.26 -13.39
N THR A 372 8.72 -2.84 -14.58
CA THR A 372 7.67 -3.68 -15.17
C THR A 372 7.57 -5.01 -14.42
N PHE A 373 8.71 -5.55 -13.97
CA PHE A 373 8.75 -6.70 -13.07
C PHE A 373 7.95 -6.44 -11.79
N THR A 374 8.18 -5.29 -11.14
CA THR A 374 7.44 -4.90 -9.92
C THR A 374 5.93 -4.90 -10.17
N GLN A 375 5.49 -4.37 -11.32
CA GLN A 375 4.06 -4.35 -11.66
C GLN A 375 3.48 -5.76 -11.90
N LEU A 376 4.23 -6.66 -12.51
CA LEU A 376 3.81 -8.06 -12.73
C LEU A 376 3.69 -8.84 -11.41
N VAL A 377 4.75 -8.83 -10.58
CA VAL A 377 4.82 -9.66 -9.36
C VAL A 377 3.92 -9.17 -8.23
N THR A 378 3.44 -7.92 -8.31
CA THR A 378 2.44 -7.35 -7.39
C THR A 378 1.01 -7.48 -7.94
N GLY A 379 0.84 -7.96 -9.16
CA GLY A 379 -0.46 -8.08 -9.82
C GLY A 379 -1.07 -6.73 -10.23
N ALA A 380 -0.28 -5.66 -10.27
CA ALA A 380 -0.71 -4.35 -10.75
C ALA A 380 -1.07 -4.39 -12.24
N LEU A 381 -0.33 -5.20 -13.00
CA LEU A 381 -0.62 -5.52 -14.39
C LEU A 381 -0.67 -7.03 -14.57
N SER A 382 -1.62 -7.50 -15.36
CA SER A 382 -1.53 -8.83 -15.98
C SER A 382 -0.42 -8.86 -17.03
N LEU A 383 0.07 -10.04 -17.40
CA LEU A 383 1.04 -10.22 -18.50
C LEU A 383 0.55 -9.56 -19.80
N ARG A 384 -0.75 -9.68 -20.09
CA ARG A 384 -1.38 -9.05 -21.26
C ARG A 384 -1.31 -7.53 -21.21
N GLN A 385 -1.60 -6.92 -20.06
CA GLN A 385 -1.52 -5.46 -19.90
C GLN A 385 -0.07 -4.98 -19.92
N ALA A 386 0.85 -5.74 -19.32
CA ALA A 386 2.27 -5.43 -19.33
C ALA A 386 2.87 -5.54 -20.73
N GLY A 387 2.26 -6.29 -21.67
CA GLY A 387 2.66 -6.32 -23.08
C GLY A 387 2.66 -4.96 -23.80
N TYR A 388 1.98 -3.94 -23.26
CA TYR A 388 2.04 -2.57 -23.78
C TYR A 388 3.21 -1.74 -23.22
N ARG A 389 4.03 -2.30 -22.33
CA ARG A 389 5.19 -1.64 -21.73
C ARG A 389 6.43 -1.82 -22.61
N ALA A 390 7.22 -0.76 -22.76
CA ALA A 390 8.53 -0.85 -23.41
C ALA A 390 9.55 -1.66 -22.60
N GLY A 391 9.38 -1.75 -21.27
CA GLY A 391 10.24 -2.48 -20.35
C GLY A 391 10.00 -3.99 -20.29
N LEU A 392 9.21 -4.54 -21.22
CA LEU A 392 8.90 -5.96 -21.30
C LEU A 392 9.11 -6.45 -22.73
N ARG A 393 9.87 -7.53 -22.87
CA ARG A 393 9.97 -8.31 -24.11
C ARG A 393 9.52 -9.74 -23.83
N ILE A 394 8.50 -10.19 -24.56
CA ILE A 394 7.99 -11.55 -24.48
C ILE A 394 8.51 -12.31 -25.69
N ASN A 395 9.44 -13.24 -25.47
CA ASN A 395 9.95 -14.14 -26.50
C ASN A 395 9.04 -15.37 -26.64
N THR A 396 8.53 -15.89 -25.51
CA THR A 396 7.60 -17.02 -25.47
C THR A 396 6.54 -16.77 -24.40
N VAL A 397 5.26 -17.03 -24.71
CA VAL A 397 4.19 -17.05 -23.71
C VAL A 397 4.00 -18.50 -23.26
N THR A 398 4.32 -18.80 -22.00
CA THR A 398 4.08 -20.12 -21.41
C THR A 398 2.77 -20.14 -20.63
N PRO A 399 2.10 -21.30 -20.48
CA PRO A 399 0.91 -21.42 -19.64
C PRO A 399 1.14 -20.97 -18.20
N LEU A 400 2.34 -21.21 -17.66
CA LEU A 400 2.70 -20.78 -16.31
C LEU A 400 2.77 -19.24 -16.20
N ALA A 401 3.32 -18.57 -17.21
CA ALA A 401 3.41 -17.11 -17.23
C ALA A 401 2.02 -16.44 -17.24
N GLU A 402 1.09 -16.96 -18.04
CA GLU A 402 -0.30 -16.47 -18.07
C GLU A 402 -1.04 -16.71 -16.75
N ALA A 403 -0.76 -17.84 -16.09
CA ALA A 403 -1.40 -18.20 -14.83
C ALA A 403 -0.84 -17.43 -13.62
N LEU A 404 0.48 -17.20 -13.55
CA LEU A 404 1.10 -16.48 -12.43
C LEU A 404 0.84 -14.98 -12.50
N PHE A 405 0.98 -14.39 -13.68
CA PHE A 405 0.92 -12.93 -13.85
C PHE A 405 -0.47 -12.47 -14.28
N THR A 406 -1.46 -12.79 -13.45
CA THR A 406 -2.80 -12.22 -13.53
C THR A 406 -2.89 -10.91 -12.76
N GLY A 407 -3.74 -9.99 -13.22
CA GLY A 407 -4.10 -8.81 -12.43
C GLY A 407 -4.81 -9.26 -11.14
N ARG A 408 -4.41 -8.69 -10.01
CA ARG A 408 -4.95 -9.04 -8.69
C ARG A 408 -5.65 -7.86 -8.04
N PRO A 409 -6.70 -8.08 -7.22
CA PRO A 409 -7.31 -7.01 -6.44
C PRO A 409 -6.28 -6.42 -5.48
N GLN A 410 -6.00 -5.12 -5.63
CA GLN A 410 -5.07 -4.38 -4.79
C GLN A 410 -5.83 -3.49 -3.81
N TYR A 411 -5.27 -3.32 -2.62
CA TYR A 411 -5.77 -2.38 -1.62
C TYR A 411 -4.61 -1.79 -0.82
N ILE A 412 -4.46 -0.48 -0.84
CA ILE A 412 -3.58 0.24 0.09
C ILE A 412 -4.30 1.50 0.54
N ALA A 413 -4.34 1.75 1.84
CA ALA A 413 -4.93 2.95 2.42
C ALA A 413 -4.01 3.61 3.46
N ASP A 414 -2.83 3.08 3.69
CA ASP A 414 -1.86 3.53 4.68
C ASP A 414 -0.93 4.56 4.03
N HIS A 415 -0.81 5.75 4.61
CA HIS A 415 0.01 6.85 4.09
C HIS A 415 1.04 7.25 5.16
N TYR A 416 2.30 7.44 4.75
CA TYR A 416 3.44 7.64 5.66
C TYR A 416 4.51 8.59 5.12
#